data_AF-A0A813IM69-F1
#
_entry.id   AF-A0A813IM69-F1
#
_cell.length_a   1.000
_cell.length_b   1.000
_cell.length_c   1.000
_cell.angle_alpha   90.00
_cell.angle_beta   90.00
_cell.angle_gamma   90.00
#
_symmetry.space_group_name_H-M   'P 1'
#
loop_
_entity.id
_entity.type
_entity.pdbx_description
1 polymer ?
#
loop_
_entity_poly.entity_id
_entity_poly.type
_entity_poly.pdbx_seq_one_letter_code
_entity_poly.pdbx_strand_id
1 'polypeptide(L)'
;MGRMYGKGKGIATSAIPYRRSAPSWMKMKTEDICDHICKLAKKGLTPSQIGVTLRDSFGVPMVKNVTGSHILRILKTNGMAPSLPEDLYYLIKKAVSVRKHLDKNRKDH
;
A
#
# COMPACT_ATOMS: atom_id res chain seq x y z
N MET A 1 -9.12 0.65 -13.77
CA MET A 1 -7.65 0.69 -13.78
C MET A 1 -7.17 0.10 -15.10
N GLY A 2 -6.22 0.79 -15.73
CA GLY A 2 -5.75 0.65 -17.11
C GLY A 2 -5.83 2.01 -17.82
N ARG A 3 -4.82 2.56 -18.52
CA ARG A 3 -3.49 2.01 -18.86
C ARG A 3 -2.41 3.11 -18.88
N MET A 4 -1.19 2.74 -18.50
CA MET A 4 0.00 3.62 -18.59
C MET A 4 0.79 3.43 -19.91
N TYR A 5 0.68 2.28 -20.59
CA TYR A 5 1.45 1.97 -21.83
C TYR A 5 0.65 1.15 -22.86
N GLY A 6 -0.69 1.21 -22.88
CA GLY A 6 -1.46 0.45 -23.87
C GLY A 6 -2.86 0.99 -24.16
N LYS A 7 -3.64 0.25 -24.97
CA LYS A 7 -4.93 0.65 -25.58
C LYS A 7 -6.25 0.38 -24.81
N GLY A 8 -6.22 -0.25 -23.64
CA GLY A 8 -7.41 -0.64 -22.87
C GLY A 8 -8.01 0.52 -22.06
N LYS A 9 -9.34 0.50 -21.89
CA LYS A 9 -10.15 1.60 -21.33
C LYS A 9 -10.79 1.27 -19.97
N GLY A 10 -10.12 0.48 -19.12
CA GLY A 10 -10.71 -0.02 -17.88
C GLY A 10 -10.81 1.04 -16.77
N ILE A 11 -12.01 1.24 -16.20
CA ILE A 11 -12.30 2.31 -15.22
C ILE A 11 -12.42 1.86 -13.75
N ALA A 12 -12.22 0.58 -13.44
CA ALA A 12 -12.34 0.08 -12.07
C ALA A 12 -11.38 0.77 -11.07
N THR A 13 -11.91 1.32 -9.99
CA THR A 13 -11.15 1.95 -8.90
C THR A 13 -11.96 1.87 -7.60
N SER A 14 -11.31 2.08 -6.44
CA SER A 14 -12.00 2.17 -5.16
C SER A 14 -12.83 3.46 -5.08
N ALA A 15 -14.10 3.36 -4.69
CA ALA A 15 -14.95 4.50 -4.38
C ALA A 15 -14.94 4.75 -2.87
N ILE A 16 -14.34 5.86 -2.43
CA ILE A 16 -14.22 6.18 -1.01
C ILE A 16 -15.54 6.80 -0.52
N PRO A 17 -16.07 6.41 0.67
CA PRO A 17 -17.28 7.01 1.21
C PRO A 17 -17.16 8.53 1.38
N TYR A 18 -18.29 9.24 1.26
CA TYR A 18 -18.36 10.68 1.44
C TYR A 18 -17.93 11.10 2.85
N ARG A 19 -18.47 10.42 3.87
CA ARG A 19 -18.19 10.70 5.29
C ARG A 19 -16.73 10.38 5.63
N ARG A 20 -16.02 11.38 6.16
CA ARG A 20 -14.59 11.28 6.52
C ARG A 20 -14.31 11.12 8.01
N SER A 21 -15.35 11.10 8.85
CA SER A 21 -15.19 10.81 10.27
C SER A 21 -14.95 9.31 10.50
N ALA A 22 -14.30 8.96 11.61
CA ALA A 22 -14.22 7.58 12.04
C ALA A 22 -15.63 6.97 12.26
N PRO A 23 -15.86 5.70 11.89
CA PRO A 23 -17.12 5.02 12.17
C PRO A 23 -17.33 4.81 13.68
N SER A 24 -18.59 4.88 14.15
CA SER A 24 -18.92 4.74 15.58
C SER A 24 -18.66 3.34 16.17
N TRP A 25 -18.69 2.31 15.32
CA TRP A 25 -18.42 0.93 15.72
C TRP A 25 -16.92 0.63 15.90
N MET A 26 -16.05 1.52 15.44
CA MET A 26 -14.61 1.38 15.64
C MET A 26 -14.20 1.86 17.02
N LYS A 27 -13.71 0.94 17.85
CA LYS A 27 -13.25 1.24 19.22
C LYS A 27 -11.73 1.41 19.35
N MET A 28 -10.97 1.13 18.29
CA MET A 28 -9.51 1.25 18.32
C MET A 28 -9.08 2.71 18.42
N LYS A 29 -8.11 2.99 19.30
CA LYS A 29 -7.52 4.33 19.39
C LYS A 29 -6.51 4.55 18.28
N THR A 30 -6.16 5.82 18.06
CA THR A 30 -5.13 6.23 17.11
C THR A 30 -3.76 5.64 17.44
N GLU A 31 -3.42 5.57 18.72
CA GLU A 31 -2.19 4.97 19.25
C GLU A 31 -2.08 3.49 18.88
N ASP A 32 -3.16 2.72 19.12
CA ASP A 32 -3.20 1.30 18.78
C ASP A 32 -2.96 1.09 17.28
N ILE A 33 -3.59 1.90 16.43
CA ILE A 33 -3.44 1.79 14.97
C ILE A 33 -1.98 2.08 14.55
N CYS A 34 -1.36 3.11 15.13
CA CYS A 34 0.05 3.40 14.89
C CYS A 34 0.96 2.24 15.29
N ASP A 35 0.70 1.61 16.45
CA ASP A 35 1.47 0.45 16.91
C ASP A 35 1.32 -0.75 15.97
N HIS A 36 0.11 -1.01 15.47
CA HIS A 36 -0.13 -2.07 14.50
C HIS A 36 0.60 -1.79 13.18
N ILE A 37 0.58 -0.55 12.69
CA ILE A 37 1.34 -0.14 11.49
C ILE A 37 2.83 -0.40 11.68
N CYS A 38 3.38 0.03 12.82
CA CYS A 38 4.79 -0.17 13.16
C CYS A 38 5.17 -1.66 13.26
N LYS A 39 4.33 -2.49 13.89
CA LYS A 39 4.52 -3.94 13.99
C LYS A 39 4.52 -4.61 12.62
N LEU A 40 3.58 -4.24 11.75
CA LEU A 40 3.48 -4.80 10.40
C LEU A 40 4.66 -4.34 9.51
N ALA A 41 5.09 -3.09 9.63
CA ALA A 41 6.27 -2.59 8.94
C ALA A 41 7.56 -3.32 9.36
N LYS A 42 7.73 -3.62 10.66
CA LYS A 42 8.86 -4.44 11.16
C LYS A 42 8.87 -5.87 10.61
N LYS A 43 7.70 -6.41 10.24
CA LYS A 43 7.60 -7.70 9.54
C LYS A 43 7.96 -7.61 8.05
N GLY A 44 8.26 -6.42 7.55
CA GLY A 44 8.65 -6.18 6.15
C GLY A 44 7.46 -5.99 5.20
N LEU A 45 6.25 -5.73 5.71
CA LEU A 45 5.08 -5.45 4.87
C LEU A 45 5.17 -4.04 4.29
N THR A 46 4.71 -3.89 3.05
CA THR A 46 4.68 -2.57 2.38
C THR A 46 3.49 -1.72 2.86
N PRO A 47 3.57 -0.38 2.76
CA PRO A 47 2.46 0.50 3.12
C PRO A 47 1.11 0.10 2.50
N SER A 48 1.12 -0.34 1.24
CA SER A 48 -0.09 -0.81 0.55
C SER A 48 -0.65 -2.08 1.18
N GLN A 49 0.21 -3.06 1.50
CA GLN A 49 -0.21 -4.29 2.18
C GLN A 49 -0.71 -4.02 3.60
N ILE A 50 -0.04 -3.14 4.34
CA ILE A 50 -0.45 -2.74 5.70
C ILE A 50 -1.87 -2.17 5.68
N GLY A 51 -2.19 -1.29 4.71
CA GLY A 51 -3.53 -0.75 4.56
C GLY A 51 -4.60 -1.81 4.30
N VAL A 52 -4.28 -2.82 3.49
CA VAL A 52 -5.17 -3.96 3.22
C VAL A 52 -5.39 -4.81 4.47
N THR A 53 -4.32 -5.16 5.20
CA THR A 53 -4.44 -5.94 6.44
C THR A 53 -5.24 -5.20 7.51
N LEU A 54 -5.03 -3.89 7.67
CA LEU A 54 -5.81 -3.08 8.61
C LEU A 54 -7.29 -3.05 8.25
N ARG A 55 -7.63 -3.00 6.97
CA ARG A 55 -9.01 -3.02 6.51
C ARG A 55 -9.67 -4.39 6.71
N ASP A 56 -8.99 -5.45 6.26
CA ASP A 56 -9.60 -6.76 6.13
C ASP A 56 -9.59 -7.55 7.46
N SER A 57 -8.56 -7.38 8.29
CA SER A 57 -8.43 -8.10 9.57
C SER A 57 -8.83 -7.28 10.79
N PHE A 58 -8.54 -5.97 10.81
CA PHE A 58 -8.79 -5.10 11.96
C PHE A 58 -10.03 -4.21 11.80
N GLY A 59 -10.69 -4.25 10.63
CA GLY A 59 -11.89 -3.45 10.37
C GLY A 59 -11.63 -1.94 10.28
N VAL A 60 -10.41 -1.51 9.96
CA VAL A 60 -10.07 -0.09 9.80
C VAL A 60 -10.23 0.33 8.33
N PRO A 61 -11.35 0.99 7.92
CA PRO A 61 -11.61 1.25 6.51
C PRO A 61 -10.64 2.25 5.90
N MET A 62 -10.28 3.32 6.64
CA MET A 62 -9.36 4.34 6.15
C MET A 62 -8.54 4.92 7.30
N VAL A 63 -7.23 4.61 7.33
CA VAL A 63 -6.30 5.04 8.38
C VAL A 63 -6.31 6.57 8.55
N LYS A 64 -6.34 7.32 7.45
CA LYS A 64 -6.37 8.80 7.47
C LYS A 64 -7.54 9.37 8.27
N ASN A 65 -8.72 8.74 8.19
CA ASN A 65 -9.91 9.24 8.85
C ASN A 65 -9.84 9.07 10.38
N VAL A 66 -9.00 8.15 10.86
CA VAL A 66 -8.85 7.84 12.28
C VAL A 66 -7.65 8.58 12.85
N THR A 67 -6.47 8.45 12.23
CA THR A 67 -5.21 8.99 12.75
C THR A 67 -4.89 10.40 12.24
N GLY A 68 -5.63 10.92 11.26
CA GLY A 68 -5.35 12.21 10.60
C GLY A 68 -4.16 12.17 9.63
N SER A 69 -3.40 11.07 9.59
CA SER A 69 -2.18 10.94 8.77
C SER A 69 -2.22 9.70 7.88
N HIS A 70 -1.52 9.75 6.74
CA HIS A 70 -1.33 8.59 5.87
C HIS A 70 -0.29 7.62 6.45
N ILE A 71 -0.41 6.33 6.14
CA ILE A 71 0.49 5.26 6.61
C ILE A 71 1.96 5.62 6.39
N LEU A 72 2.31 6.09 5.19
CA LEU A 72 3.69 6.46 4.85
C LEU A 72 4.24 7.62 5.70
N ARG A 73 3.38 8.56 6.12
CA ARG A 73 3.79 9.65 7.04
C ARG A 73 4.07 9.11 8.43
N ILE A 74 3.21 8.20 8.93
CA ILE A 74 3.41 7.53 10.23
C ILE A 74 4.73 6.76 10.23
N LEU A 75 5.03 6.03 9.16
CA LEU A 75 6.30 5.30 9.03
C LEU A 75 7.52 6.23 8.98
N LYS A 76 7.42 7.38 8.30
CA LYS A 76 8.50 8.39 8.25
C LYS A 76 8.80 8.98 9.62
N THR A 77 7.76 9.38 10.37
CA THR A 77 7.93 9.94 11.72
C THR A 77 8.61 8.95 12.66
N ASN A 78 8.34 7.65 12.49
CA ASN A 78 8.93 6.59 13.31
C ASN A 78 10.26 6.02 12.74
N GLY A 79 10.83 6.63 11.70
CA GLY A 79 12.11 6.17 11.10
C GLY A 79 12.05 4.80 10.42
N MET A 80 10.85 4.28 10.11
CA MET A 80 10.62 2.97 9.49
C MET A 80 10.17 3.08 8.03
N ALA A 81 10.36 4.23 7.40
CA ALA A 81 10.03 4.40 6.00
C ALA A 81 11.05 3.67 5.12
N PRO A 82 10.59 3.01 4.03
CA PRO A 82 11.51 2.43 3.07
C PRO A 82 12.33 3.53 2.39
N SER A 83 13.59 3.21 2.07
CA SER A 83 14.51 4.12 1.38
C SER A 83 14.05 4.42 -0.04
N LEU A 84 13.49 3.42 -0.73
CA LEU A 84 12.93 3.55 -2.07
C LEU A 84 11.39 3.58 -2.01
N PRO A 85 10.72 4.43 -2.80
CA PRO A 85 9.26 4.37 -2.95
C PRO A 85 8.78 3.00 -3.43
N GLU A 86 7.67 2.52 -2.87
CA GLU A 86 7.09 1.20 -3.15
C GLU A 86 6.85 0.98 -4.66
N ASP A 87 6.26 1.96 -5.34
CA ASP A 87 5.95 1.86 -6.77
C ASP A 87 7.21 1.67 -7.63
N LEU A 88 8.28 2.42 -7.32
CA LEU A 88 9.56 2.29 -8.02
C LEU A 88 10.22 0.95 -7.74
N TYR A 89 10.20 0.50 -6.48
CA TYR A 89 10.73 -0.80 -6.10
C TYR A 89 10.08 -1.93 -6.91
N TYR A 90 8.75 -1.93 -7.04
CA TYR A 90 8.06 -2.98 -7.79
C TYR A 90 8.25 -2.89 -9.31
N LEU A 91 8.43 -1.70 -9.88
CA LEU A 91 8.81 -1.55 -11.28
C LEU A 91 10.20 -2.13 -11.55
N ILE A 92 11.19 -1.82 -10.71
CA ILE A 92 12.54 -2.37 -10.81
C ILE A 92 12.52 -3.89 -10.64
N LYS A 93 11.82 -4.39 -9.61
CA LYS A 93 11.67 -5.84 -9.37
C LYS A 93 11.09 -6.57 -10.59
N LYS A 94 10.08 -5.98 -11.24
CA LYS A 94 9.50 -6.53 -12.47
C LYS A 94 10.50 -6.51 -13.63
N ALA A 95 11.19 -5.38 -13.84
CA ALA A 95 12.17 -5.24 -14.90
C ALA A 95 13.32 -6.26 -14.78
N VAL A 96 13.84 -6.46 -13.56
CA VAL A 96 14.87 -7.47 -13.27
C VAL A 96 14.36 -8.88 -13.60
N SER A 97 13.13 -9.21 -13.22
CA SER A 97 12.53 -10.51 -13.54
C SER A 97 12.38 -10.74 -15.04
N VAL A 98 11.93 -9.73 -15.79
CA VAL A 98 11.79 -9.81 -17.25
C VAL A 98 13.15 -9.95 -17.91
N ARG A 99 14.17 -9.19 -17.47
CA ARG A 99 15.52 -9.28 -18.03
C ARG A 99 16.13 -10.67 -17.84
N LYS A 100 16.03 -11.22 -16.62
CA LYS A 100 16.50 -12.58 -16.31
C LYS A 100 15.82 -13.65 -17.17
N HIS A 101 14.55 -13.44 -17.54
CA HIS A 101 13.81 -14.32 -18.44
C HIS A 101 14.32 -14.22 -19.88
N LEU A 102 14.45 -13.00 -20.42
CA LEU A 102 14.91 -12.75 -21.78
C LEU A 102 16.36 -13.19 -22.02
N ASP A 103 17.22 -13.13 -21.00
CA ASP A 103 18.60 -13.61 -21.08
C ASP A 103 18.67 -15.12 -21.38
N LYS A 104 17.71 -15.91 -20.87
CA LYS A 104 17.57 -17.35 -21.16
C LYS A 104 16.79 -17.59 -22.46
N ASN A 105 15.73 -16.82 -22.67
CA ASN A 105 14.81 -16.97 -23.79
C ASN A 105 15.03 -15.86 -24.83
N ARG A 106 16.20 -15.86 -25.47
CA ARG A 106 16.62 -14.79 -26.41
C ARG A 106 15.71 -14.60 -27.64
N LYS A 107 14.82 -15.57 -27.92
CA LYS A 107 13.87 -15.52 -29.03
C LYS A 107 12.47 -15.06 -28.62
N ASP A 108 12.25 -14.73 -27.36
CA ASP A 108 10.98 -14.21 -26.85
C ASP A 108 10.95 -12.68 -27.02
N HIS A 109 10.66 -12.25 -28.25
CA HIS A 109 10.59 -10.84 -28.67
C HIS A 109 9.14 -10.38 -28.81
#